data_AF-A0A1B6IZS4-F1
#
_entry.id   AF-A0A1B6IZS4-F1
#
_cell.length_a   1.000
_cell.length_b   1.000
_cell.length_c   1.000
_cell.angle_alpha   90.00
_cell.angle_beta   90.00
_cell.angle_gamma   90.00
#
_symmetry.space_group_name_H-M   'P 1'
#
loop_
_entity.id
_entity.type
_entity.pdbx_description
1 polymer ?
#
loop_
_entity_poly.entity_id
_entity_poly.type
_entity_poly.pdbx_seq_one_letter_code
_entity_poly.pdbx_strand_id
1 'polypeptide(L)'
;MADTGGLGIEGGRIVKMEVDYSATCDEKIPECKKMAQEGKMHDALDALLALEKQTRTGADMVSTGRVLVAVVQICFEAKNWAALNEHIALLAKRRSQLKQAVVKMVQECCTYVDLVPNKETKLKLIDTLRSVTEGKIYVEVERARLTHKLAQMKEAEGKVTDAANILQELQVETYGSMEKREKVELILEQMRLCLAKKDYIRTQIISKKINTKFFEDESTSDLKLKYYKLMIELDQHEGLYLSTCKHYRAVLATPSVQEDAAQRHVVMQNVVLYLVLAPYDNEQSDLTHRVLEDKLIDEIPSYKELLRLFINPELIKWSGLCEVYERELKQGSATVKPTDVFTNSEDGQKRWK
;
A
#
# COMPACT_ATOMS: atom_id res chain seq x y z
N MET A 1 16.83 2.37 46.63
CA MET A 1 15.79 2.69 45.64
C MET A 1 16.37 3.78 44.76
N ALA A 2 16.95 3.37 43.62
CA ALA A 2 17.62 4.29 42.71
C ALA A 2 16.58 4.95 41.80
N ASP A 3 16.65 6.27 41.76
CA ASP A 3 15.81 7.20 41.04
C ASP A 3 15.76 6.87 39.53
N THR A 4 14.58 6.52 39.02
CA THR A 4 14.31 6.21 37.61
C THR A 4 13.84 7.46 36.83
N GLY A 5 14.26 8.65 37.28
CA GLY A 5 13.97 9.92 36.61
C GLY A 5 14.71 10.07 35.28
N GLY A 6 13.96 10.32 34.21
CA GLY A 6 14.47 10.95 33.01
C GLY A 6 15.33 10.09 32.07
N LEU A 7 14.78 9.01 31.52
CA LEU A 7 15.42 8.25 30.44
C LEU A 7 14.68 8.44 29.11
N GLY A 8 15.18 9.37 28.29
CA GLY A 8 14.83 9.46 26.87
C GLY A 8 15.83 8.68 26.02
N ILE A 9 15.38 7.65 25.31
CA ILE A 9 16.24 6.85 24.42
C ILE A 9 16.19 7.44 23.01
N GLU A 10 17.34 7.92 22.50
CA GLU A 10 17.50 8.29 21.10
C GLU A 10 18.56 7.38 20.45
N GLY A 11 18.15 6.48 19.55
CA GLY A 11 19.08 5.67 18.76
C GLY A 11 20.07 4.80 19.57
N GLY A 12 19.67 4.30 20.75
CA GLY A 12 20.53 3.47 21.60
C GLY A 12 21.58 4.23 22.41
N ARG A 13 21.58 5.57 22.40
CA ARG A 13 22.32 6.40 23.37
C ARG A 13 21.35 7.03 24.35
N ILE A 14 21.62 6.84 25.64
CA ILE A 14 20.95 7.54 26.73
C ILE A 14 21.41 8.99 26.66
N VAL A 15 20.56 9.87 26.15
CA VAL A 15 20.81 11.31 26.21
C VAL A 15 20.45 11.74 27.63
N LYS A 16 21.45 12.19 28.38
CA LYS A 16 21.27 12.69 29.74
C LYS A 16 20.33 13.90 29.67
N MET A 17 19.15 13.79 30.28
CA MET A 17 18.25 14.92 30.45
C MET A 17 18.95 15.89 31.41
N GLU A 18 19.22 17.13 30.97
CA GLU A 18 19.94 18.11 31.81
C GLU A 18 19.04 18.69 32.89
N VAL A 19 17.74 18.84 32.61
CA VAL A 19 16.72 19.28 33.57
C VAL A 19 15.37 18.64 33.21
N ASP A 20 14.76 17.91 34.14
CA ASP A 20 13.40 17.38 34.00
C ASP A 20 12.38 18.51 34.21
N TYR A 21 11.71 18.93 33.14
CA TYR A 21 10.61 19.92 33.21
C TYR A 21 9.23 19.25 33.25
N SER A 22 9.18 17.95 33.54
CA SER A 22 7.96 17.13 33.54
C SER A 22 6.88 17.72 34.46
N ALA A 23 7.23 18.05 35.71
CA ALA A 23 6.31 18.64 36.68
C ALA A 23 5.74 20.00 36.23
N THR A 24 6.60 20.87 35.68
CA THR A 24 6.17 22.19 35.18
C THR A 24 5.26 22.06 33.95
N CYS A 25 5.49 21.03 33.12
CA CYS A 25 4.62 20.72 31.99
C CYS A 25 3.29 20.12 32.44
N ASP A 26 3.30 19.27 33.47
CA ASP A 26 2.10 18.66 34.04
C ASP A 26 1.15 19.67 34.68
N GLU A 27 1.68 20.78 35.21
CA GLU A 27 0.87 21.88 35.73
C GLU A 27 0.43 22.85 34.62
N LYS A 28 1.36 23.29 33.77
CA LYS A 28 1.07 24.34 32.78
C LYS A 28 0.29 23.86 31.57
N ILE A 29 0.45 22.61 31.13
CA ILE A 29 -0.31 22.07 29.99
C ILE A 29 -1.83 22.09 30.26
N PRO A 30 -2.35 21.57 31.40
CA PRO A 30 -3.78 21.63 31.68
C PRO A 30 -4.28 23.06 31.93
N GLU A 31 -3.47 23.95 32.52
CA GLU A 31 -3.82 25.37 32.63
C GLU A 31 -3.97 26.03 31.25
N CYS A 32 -3.03 25.78 30.34
CA CYS A 32 -3.09 26.31 28.98
C CYS A 32 -4.30 25.74 28.22
N LYS A 33 -4.65 24.46 28.44
CA LYS A 33 -5.87 23.86 27.88
C LYS A 33 -7.15 24.52 28.42
N LYS A 34 -7.20 24.83 29.71
CA LYS A 34 -8.32 25.57 30.30
C LYS A 34 -8.41 27.00 29.76
N MET A 35 -7.29 27.71 29.67
CA MET A 35 -7.24 29.06 29.08
C MET A 35 -7.67 29.06 27.60
N ALA A 36 -7.34 28.01 26.86
CA ALA A 36 -7.80 27.83 25.49
C ALA A 36 -9.32 27.61 25.42
N GLN A 37 -9.90 26.83 26.34
CA GLN A 37 -11.36 26.63 26.44
C GLN A 37 -12.10 27.91 26.85
N GLU A 38 -11.46 28.79 27.62
CA GLU A 38 -11.96 30.11 27.98
C GLU A 38 -11.85 31.16 26.85
N GLY A 39 -11.35 30.77 25.66
CA GLY A 39 -11.26 31.63 24.47
C GLY A 39 -9.97 32.46 24.37
N LYS A 40 -9.02 32.31 25.31
CA LYS A 40 -7.71 32.98 25.27
C LYS A 40 -6.65 32.09 24.58
N MET A 41 -6.95 31.71 23.34
CA MET A 41 -6.09 30.80 22.56
C MET A 41 -4.68 31.37 22.33
N HIS A 42 -4.56 32.65 21.97
CA HIS A 42 -3.26 33.27 21.69
C HIS A 42 -2.36 33.33 22.92
N ASP A 43 -2.90 33.73 24.08
CA ASP A 43 -2.14 33.79 25.34
C ASP A 43 -1.67 32.39 25.78
N ALA A 44 -2.53 31.37 25.63
CA ALA A 44 -2.18 29.98 25.92
C ALA A 44 -1.07 29.46 25.00
N LEU A 45 -1.12 29.82 23.71
CA LEU A 45 -0.09 29.45 22.75
C LEU A 45 1.24 30.14 23.04
N ASP A 46 1.24 31.43 23.39
CA ASP A 46 2.46 32.16 23.74
C ASP A 46 3.11 31.60 25.02
N ALA A 47 2.29 31.22 26.02
CA ALA A 47 2.76 30.54 27.22
C ALA A 47 3.41 29.18 26.88
N LEU A 48 2.80 28.38 26.01
CA LEU A 48 3.36 27.10 25.56
C LEU A 48 4.61 27.28 24.69
N LEU A 49 4.70 28.32 23.87
CA LEU A 49 5.89 28.63 23.07
C LEU A 49 7.06 29.09 23.94
N ALA A 50 6.79 29.77 25.05
CA ALA A 50 7.78 30.12 26.06
C ALA A 50 8.28 28.88 26.81
N LEU A 51 7.36 27.97 27.17
CA LEU A 51 7.69 26.69 27.80
C LEU A 51 8.50 25.80 26.84
N GLU A 52 8.12 25.72 25.57
CA GLU A 52 8.86 25.01 24.53
C GLU A 52 10.30 25.51 24.42
N LYS A 53 10.52 26.82 24.53
CA LYS A 53 11.87 27.39 24.50
C LYS A 53 12.69 26.89 25.69
N GLN A 54 12.11 26.83 26.89
CA GLN A 54 12.78 26.35 28.09
C GLN A 54 13.10 24.85 28.02
N THR A 55 12.12 24.02 27.65
CA THR A 55 12.30 22.57 27.56
C THR A 55 13.26 22.17 26.45
N ARG A 56 13.26 22.91 25.32
CA ARG A 56 14.20 22.70 24.21
C ARG A 56 15.63 23.09 24.59
N THR A 57 15.82 24.21 25.31
CA THR A 57 17.15 24.59 25.81
C THR A 57 17.66 23.61 26.88
N GLY A 58 16.78 23.03 27.68
CA GLY A 58 17.12 21.99 28.65
C GLY A 58 17.29 20.57 28.06
N ALA A 59 17.22 20.42 26.73
CA ALA A 59 17.33 19.14 26.03
C ALA A 59 16.36 18.03 26.51
N ASP A 60 15.24 18.40 27.14
CA ASP A 60 14.22 17.47 27.62
C ASP A 60 13.33 17.03 26.43
N MET A 61 13.66 15.88 25.88
CA MET A 61 12.95 15.30 24.73
C MET A 61 11.50 14.95 25.03
N VAL A 62 11.19 14.50 26.25
CA VAL A 62 9.87 14.00 26.61
C VAL A 62 8.91 15.17 26.82
N SER A 63 9.33 16.15 27.62
CA SER A 63 8.52 17.33 27.92
C SER A 63 8.35 18.22 26.69
N THR A 64 9.41 18.42 25.88
CA THR A 64 9.29 19.18 24.62
C THR A 64 8.28 18.51 23.68
N GLY A 65 8.32 17.18 23.54
CA GLY A 65 7.32 16.44 22.76
C GLY A 65 5.89 16.66 23.28
N ARG A 66 5.67 16.61 24.60
CA ARG A 66 4.34 16.86 25.21
C ARG A 66 3.86 18.29 25.00
N VAL A 67 4.74 19.28 25.10
CA VAL A 67 4.40 20.69 24.84
C VAL A 67 4.00 20.89 23.38
N LEU A 68 4.74 20.32 22.43
CA LEU A 68 4.37 20.38 21.00
C LEU A 68 3.01 19.73 20.74
N VAL A 69 2.75 18.57 21.34
CA VAL A 69 1.45 17.88 21.22
C VAL A 69 0.33 18.74 21.84
N ALA A 70 0.57 19.39 22.98
CA ALA A 70 -0.40 20.29 23.60
C ALA A 70 -0.73 21.50 22.72
N VAL A 71 0.27 22.10 22.05
CA VAL A 71 0.05 23.19 21.09
C VAL A 71 -0.85 22.73 19.94
N VAL A 72 -0.58 21.55 19.37
CA VAL A 72 -1.39 20.99 18.29
C VAL A 72 -2.82 20.68 18.77
N GLN A 73 -2.96 20.11 19.97
CA GLN A 73 -4.26 19.79 20.59
C GLN A 73 -5.13 21.04 20.81
N ILE A 74 -4.56 22.11 21.35
CA ILE A 74 -5.28 23.38 21.56
C ILE A 74 -5.76 23.96 20.23
N CYS A 75 -4.92 23.94 19.20
CA CYS A 75 -5.29 24.40 17.88
C CYS A 75 -6.41 23.52 17.25
N PHE A 76 -6.39 22.22 17.51
CA PHE A 76 -7.42 21.28 17.06
C PHE A 76 -8.77 21.51 17.78
N GLU A 77 -8.76 21.63 19.12
CA GLU A 77 -9.96 21.89 19.93
C GLU A 77 -10.62 23.22 19.58
N ALA A 78 -9.81 24.26 19.30
CA ALA A 78 -10.28 25.56 18.86
C ALA A 78 -10.82 25.57 17.40
N LYS A 79 -10.72 24.45 16.67
CA LYS A 79 -11.07 24.32 15.24
C LYS A 79 -10.37 25.35 14.33
N ASN A 80 -9.25 25.90 14.76
CA ASN A 80 -8.48 26.88 14.00
C ASN A 80 -7.34 26.21 13.24
N TRP A 81 -7.67 25.69 12.06
CA TRP A 81 -6.75 24.95 11.19
C TRP A 81 -5.65 25.82 10.57
N ALA A 82 -5.90 27.12 10.39
CA ALA A 82 -4.90 28.05 9.86
C ALA A 82 -3.77 28.25 10.87
N ALA A 83 -4.13 28.56 12.13
CA ALA A 83 -3.16 28.66 13.23
C ALA A 83 -2.40 27.35 13.43
N LEU A 84 -3.09 26.21 13.32
CA LEU A 84 -2.44 24.90 13.41
C LEU A 84 -1.32 24.74 12.37
N ASN A 85 -1.60 25.03 11.10
CA ASN A 85 -0.62 24.90 10.02
C ASN A 85 0.58 25.85 10.21
N GLU A 86 0.33 27.09 10.63
CA GLU A 86 1.39 28.06 10.93
C GLU A 86 2.27 27.60 12.08
N HIS A 87 1.69 27.11 13.18
CA HIS A 87 2.45 26.62 14.32
C HIS A 87 3.24 25.34 13.99
N ILE A 88 2.68 24.41 13.22
CA ILE A 88 3.42 23.22 12.75
C ILE A 88 4.63 23.64 11.92
N ALA A 89 4.45 24.56 10.96
CA ALA A 89 5.52 25.05 10.12
C ALA A 89 6.59 25.80 10.93
N LEU A 90 6.17 26.62 11.90
CA LEU A 90 7.06 27.38 12.76
C LEU A 90 7.89 26.44 13.66
N LEU A 91 7.24 25.53 14.37
CA LEU A 91 7.89 24.60 15.31
C LEU A 91 8.84 23.64 14.59
N ALA A 92 8.52 23.25 13.36
CA ALA A 92 9.37 22.35 12.59
C ALA A 92 10.53 23.04 11.86
N LYS A 93 10.49 24.37 11.68
CA LYS A 93 11.58 25.20 11.14
C LYS A 93 12.46 25.81 12.25
N ARG A 94 12.07 25.73 13.53
CA ARG A 94 12.88 26.23 14.65
C ARG A 94 14.26 25.54 14.67
N ARG A 95 15.32 26.36 14.74
CA ARG A 95 16.71 25.89 14.82
C ARG A 95 16.91 25.05 16.08
N SER A 96 17.59 23.91 15.98
CA SER A 96 17.89 23.02 17.12
C SER A 96 16.65 22.41 17.81
N GLN A 97 15.60 22.12 17.04
CA GLN A 97 14.48 21.35 17.59
C GLN A 97 14.87 19.86 17.75
N LEU A 98 14.40 19.24 18.84
CA LEU A 98 14.66 17.84 19.14
C LEU A 98 13.90 16.92 18.17
N LYS A 99 14.60 15.95 17.57
CA LYS A 99 14.03 15.09 16.51
C LYS A 99 12.82 14.30 17.00
N GLN A 100 12.94 13.66 18.16
CA GLN A 100 11.86 12.89 18.80
C GLN A 100 10.62 13.75 19.11
N ALA A 101 10.81 15.03 19.46
CA ALA A 101 9.70 15.94 19.72
C ALA A 101 8.91 16.23 18.43
N VAL A 102 9.60 16.44 17.31
CA VAL A 102 8.98 16.60 15.98
C VAL A 102 8.25 15.32 15.55
N VAL A 103 8.81 14.14 15.79
CA VAL A 103 8.15 12.85 15.48
C VAL A 103 6.81 12.76 16.19
N LYS A 104 6.77 12.96 17.51
CA LYS A 104 5.53 12.91 18.30
C LYS A 104 4.50 13.93 17.83
N MET A 105 4.94 15.16 17.53
CA MET A 105 4.07 16.20 16.99
C MET A 105 3.45 15.79 15.65
N VAL A 106 4.24 15.25 14.71
CA VAL A 106 3.76 14.81 13.40
C VAL A 106 2.83 13.61 13.52
N GLN A 107 3.13 12.64 14.39
CA GLN A 107 2.29 11.47 14.64
C GLN A 107 0.89 11.85 15.14
N GLU A 108 0.80 12.79 16.09
CA GLU A 108 -0.49 13.32 16.54
C GLU A 108 -1.19 14.11 15.43
N CYS A 109 -0.46 14.88 14.61
CA CYS A 109 -1.06 15.53 13.46
C CYS A 109 -1.64 14.52 12.44
N CYS A 110 -0.98 13.38 12.25
CA CYS A 110 -1.44 12.31 11.35
C CYS A 110 -2.78 11.69 11.80
N THR A 111 -3.05 11.59 13.11
CA THR A 111 -4.35 11.11 13.63
C THR A 111 -5.43 12.17 13.45
N TYR A 112 -5.11 13.45 13.63
CA TYR A 112 -6.05 14.55 13.37
C TYR A 112 -6.49 14.64 11.90
N VAL A 113 -5.61 14.32 10.95
CA VAL A 113 -5.98 14.27 9.52
C VAL A 113 -7.17 13.33 9.24
N ASP A 114 -7.38 12.30 10.06
CA ASP A 114 -8.51 11.38 9.92
C ASP A 114 -9.81 11.91 10.55
N LEU A 115 -9.69 12.74 11.59
CA LEU A 115 -10.82 13.32 12.32
C LEU A 115 -11.38 14.58 11.66
N VAL A 116 -10.65 15.20 10.73
CA VAL A 116 -11.10 16.42 10.04
C VAL A 116 -12.15 16.07 8.97
N PRO A 117 -13.41 16.55 9.09
CA PRO A 117 -14.47 16.27 8.11
C PRO A 117 -14.33 17.12 6.84
N ASN A 118 -13.70 18.29 6.92
CA ASN A 118 -13.60 19.24 5.81
C ASN A 118 -12.46 18.84 4.85
N LYS A 119 -12.82 18.50 3.61
CA LYS A 119 -11.88 18.05 2.56
C LYS A 119 -10.78 19.07 2.25
N GLU A 120 -11.11 20.36 2.18
CA GLU A 120 -10.14 21.41 1.82
C GLU A 120 -9.11 21.67 2.93
N THR A 121 -9.55 21.70 4.19
CA THR A 121 -8.63 21.80 5.34
C THR A 121 -7.77 20.56 5.50
N LYS A 122 -8.32 19.38 5.16
CA LYS A 122 -7.55 18.12 5.14
C LYS A 122 -6.41 18.19 4.11
N LEU A 123 -6.68 18.69 2.91
CA LEU A 123 -5.63 18.90 1.88
C LEU A 123 -4.55 19.89 2.36
N LYS A 124 -4.95 21.06 2.89
CA LYS A 124 -4.00 22.07 3.39
C LYS A 124 -3.12 21.53 4.52
N LEU A 125 -3.68 20.75 5.44
CA LEU A 125 -2.93 20.12 6.54
C LEU A 125 -1.94 19.08 6.00
N ILE A 126 -2.36 18.24 5.05
CA ILE A 126 -1.47 17.25 4.43
C ILE A 126 -0.32 17.92 3.68
N ASP A 127 -0.60 18.97 2.91
CA ASP A 127 0.45 19.72 2.18
C ASP A 127 1.44 20.38 3.14
N THR A 128 0.95 20.95 4.24
CA THR A 128 1.80 21.53 5.29
C THR A 128 2.69 20.45 5.92
N LEU A 129 2.14 19.29 6.26
CA LEU A 129 2.89 18.18 6.83
C LEU A 129 3.90 17.59 5.83
N ARG A 130 3.57 17.50 4.54
CA ARG A 130 4.50 17.06 3.49
C ARG A 130 5.68 18.03 3.34
N SER A 131 5.44 19.33 3.34
CA SER A 131 6.51 20.35 3.29
C SER A 131 7.41 20.28 4.54
N VAL A 132 6.82 20.04 5.70
CA VAL A 132 7.54 19.97 6.97
C VAL A 132 8.38 18.70 7.13
N THR A 133 7.95 17.60 6.53
CA THR A 133 8.62 16.29 6.57
C THR A 133 9.63 16.09 5.43
N GLU A 134 9.73 17.04 4.50
CA GLU A 134 10.69 16.99 3.40
C GLU A 134 12.15 17.03 3.92
N GLY A 135 12.97 16.09 3.45
CA GLY A 135 14.40 15.99 3.80
C GLY A 135 14.72 15.48 5.21
N LYS A 136 13.73 15.02 5.99
CA LYS A 136 13.91 14.55 7.36
C LYS A 136 13.75 13.04 7.47
N ILE A 137 14.89 12.32 7.58
CA ILE A 137 14.96 10.85 7.64
C ILE A 137 14.10 10.25 8.77
N TYR A 138 14.02 10.93 9.91
CA TYR A 138 13.33 10.43 11.11
C TYR A 138 11.79 10.51 11.06
N VAL A 139 11.19 11.15 10.04
CA VAL A 139 9.73 11.24 9.83
C VAL A 139 9.31 10.68 8.46
N GLU A 140 10.17 9.91 7.80
CA GLU A 140 9.90 9.36 6.47
C GLU A 140 8.69 8.41 6.43
N VAL A 141 8.51 7.60 7.46
CA VAL A 141 7.36 6.68 7.58
C VAL A 141 6.05 7.45 7.63
N GLU A 142 5.98 8.51 8.45
CA GLU A 142 4.79 9.35 8.54
C GLU A 142 4.54 10.10 7.24
N ARG A 143 5.59 10.57 6.56
CA ARG A 143 5.48 11.16 5.23
C ARG A 143 4.90 10.18 4.21
N ALA A 144 5.32 8.90 4.25
CA ALA A 144 4.78 7.86 3.38
C ALA A 144 3.27 7.66 3.58
N ARG A 145 2.84 7.55 4.84
CA ARG A 145 1.42 7.42 5.22
C ARG A 145 0.59 8.63 4.76
N LEU A 146 1.09 9.85 4.99
CA LEU A 146 0.43 11.08 4.55
C LEU A 146 0.31 11.18 3.02
N THR A 147 1.36 10.78 2.31
CA THR A 147 1.38 10.77 0.84
C THR A 147 0.40 9.73 0.29
N HIS A 148 0.30 8.56 0.93
CA HIS A 148 -0.69 7.56 0.58
C HIS A 148 -2.12 8.07 0.78
N LYS A 149 -2.42 8.72 1.91
CA LYS A 149 -3.73 9.35 2.15
C LYS A 149 -4.06 10.43 1.11
N LEU A 150 -3.07 11.24 0.73
CA LEU A 150 -3.24 12.26 -0.32
C LEU A 150 -3.59 11.63 -1.67
N ALA A 151 -2.92 10.53 -2.03
CA ALA A 151 -3.18 9.81 -3.26
C ALA A 151 -4.61 9.25 -3.28
N GLN A 152 -5.07 8.62 -2.19
CA GLN A 152 -6.45 8.14 -2.06
C GLN A 152 -7.49 9.27 -2.20
N MET A 153 -7.21 10.44 -1.63
CA MET A 153 -8.09 11.60 -1.77
C MET A 153 -8.17 12.09 -3.23
N LYS A 154 -7.03 12.21 -3.91
CA LYS A 154 -7.00 12.60 -5.33
C LYS A 154 -7.66 11.57 -6.23
N GLU A 155 -7.54 10.28 -5.90
CA GLU A 155 -8.23 9.21 -6.61
C GLU A 155 -9.75 9.32 -6.43
N ALA A 156 -10.24 9.60 -5.22
CA ALA A 156 -11.66 9.84 -4.96
C ALA A 156 -12.21 11.08 -5.69
N GLU A 157 -11.35 12.04 -6.06
CA GLU A 157 -11.68 13.17 -6.94
C GLU A 157 -11.63 12.82 -8.44
N GLY A 158 -11.29 11.58 -8.80
CA GLY A 158 -11.13 11.13 -10.19
C GLY A 158 -9.80 11.53 -10.83
N LYS A 159 -8.87 12.15 -10.10
CA LYS A 159 -7.54 12.57 -10.59
C LYS A 159 -6.51 11.45 -10.41
N VAL A 160 -6.76 10.32 -11.07
CA VAL A 160 -5.92 9.11 -10.98
C VAL A 160 -4.48 9.37 -11.42
N THR A 161 -4.28 10.20 -12.46
CA THR A 161 -2.95 10.55 -12.97
C THR A 161 -2.08 11.27 -11.94
N ASP A 162 -2.69 12.22 -11.22
CA ASP A 162 -2.01 12.97 -10.17
C ASP A 162 -1.69 12.09 -8.97
N ALA A 163 -2.64 11.24 -8.58
CA ALA A 163 -2.46 10.28 -7.49
C ALA A 163 -1.30 9.33 -7.78
N ALA A 164 -1.21 8.81 -9.01
CA ALA A 164 -0.12 7.94 -9.44
C ALA A 164 1.23 8.68 -9.40
N ASN A 165 1.32 9.91 -9.91
CA ASN A 165 2.58 10.66 -9.91
C ASN A 165 3.05 10.98 -8.47
N ILE A 166 2.14 11.39 -7.58
CA ILE A 166 2.45 11.68 -6.17
C ILE A 166 2.97 10.44 -5.45
N LEU A 167 2.33 9.28 -5.65
CA LEU A 167 2.75 8.05 -5.00
C LEU A 167 4.07 7.52 -5.58
N GLN A 168 4.36 7.79 -6.86
CA GLN A 168 5.62 7.43 -7.53
C GLN A 168 6.84 8.22 -7.03
N GLU A 169 6.67 9.47 -6.60
CA GLU A 169 7.76 10.25 -5.97
C GLU A 169 8.29 9.57 -4.70
N LEU A 170 7.46 8.75 -4.07
CA LEU A 170 7.80 8.04 -2.86
C LEU A 170 8.60 6.76 -3.18
N GLN A 171 9.89 6.77 -2.86
CA GLN A 171 10.76 5.61 -2.97
C GLN A 171 10.60 4.70 -1.74
N VAL A 172 9.48 3.95 -1.66
CA VAL A 172 9.13 3.09 -0.50
C VAL A 172 10.26 2.10 -0.12
N GLU A 173 11.06 1.69 -1.10
CA GLU A 173 12.13 0.70 -0.96
C GLU A 173 13.27 1.15 -0.04
N THR A 174 13.53 2.46 0.05
CA THR A 174 14.67 2.99 0.80
C THR A 174 14.37 3.15 2.29
N TYR A 175 13.09 3.03 2.70
CA TYR A 175 12.68 3.23 4.08
C TYR A 175 13.01 2.03 4.96
N GLY A 176 14.22 1.97 5.50
CA GLY A 176 14.67 0.87 6.38
C GLY A 176 13.78 0.65 7.61
N SER A 177 13.19 1.71 8.16
CA SER A 177 12.40 1.70 9.40
C SER A 177 10.93 1.27 9.26
N MET A 178 10.42 1.14 8.02
CA MET A 178 9.01 0.79 7.80
C MET A 178 8.80 -0.74 7.83
N GLU A 179 7.61 -1.17 8.29
CA GLU A 179 7.25 -2.58 8.35
C GLU A 179 7.21 -3.20 6.95
N LYS A 180 7.70 -4.44 6.81
CA LYS A 180 7.73 -5.15 5.51
C LYS A 180 6.34 -5.28 4.87
N ARG A 181 5.30 -5.54 5.67
CA ARG A 181 3.92 -5.65 5.19
C ARG A 181 3.41 -4.32 4.62
N GLU A 182 3.56 -3.24 5.39
CA GLU A 182 3.18 -1.89 4.98
C GLU A 182 3.92 -1.46 3.70
N LYS A 183 5.19 -1.85 3.55
CA LYS A 183 5.97 -1.59 2.32
C LYS A 183 5.34 -2.23 1.10
N VAL A 184 5.02 -3.52 1.19
CA VAL A 184 4.45 -4.25 0.07
C VAL A 184 3.06 -3.70 -0.27
N GLU A 185 2.26 -3.36 0.74
CA GLU A 185 0.94 -2.75 0.51
C GLU A 185 1.04 -1.41 -0.25
N LEU A 186 1.96 -0.53 0.14
CA LEU A 186 2.18 0.73 -0.60
C LEU A 186 2.68 0.49 -2.03
N ILE A 187 3.56 -0.50 -2.26
CA ILE A 187 4.05 -0.83 -3.60
C ILE A 187 2.91 -1.41 -4.47
N LEU A 188 2.03 -2.23 -3.90
CA LEU A 188 0.86 -2.75 -4.62
C LEU A 188 -0.12 -1.64 -5.01
N GLU A 189 -0.34 -0.66 -4.13
CA GLU A 189 -1.15 0.51 -4.45
C GLU A 189 -0.50 1.38 -5.55
N GLN A 190 0.83 1.52 -5.55
CA GLN A 190 1.54 2.12 -6.68
C GLN A 190 1.27 1.38 -7.98
N MET A 191 1.35 0.04 -7.99
CA MET A 191 1.05 -0.77 -9.17
C MET A 191 -0.39 -0.56 -9.65
N ARG A 192 -1.37 -0.59 -8.74
CA ARG A 192 -2.80 -0.39 -9.07
C ARG A 192 -3.04 0.97 -9.73
N LEU A 193 -2.48 2.04 -9.18
CA LEU A 193 -2.61 3.39 -9.75
C LEU A 193 -1.89 3.53 -11.10
N CYS A 194 -0.75 2.85 -11.30
CA CYS A 194 -0.05 2.84 -12.58
C CYS A 194 -0.84 2.09 -13.66
N LEU A 195 -1.48 0.97 -13.30
CA LEU A 195 -2.38 0.23 -14.19
C LEU A 195 -3.60 1.07 -14.57
N ALA A 196 -4.21 1.78 -13.62
CA ALA A 196 -5.31 2.69 -13.90
C ALA A 196 -4.91 3.85 -14.83
N LYS A 197 -3.64 4.27 -14.79
CA LYS A 197 -3.04 5.24 -15.73
C LYS A 197 -2.68 4.62 -17.09
N LYS A 198 -2.74 3.28 -17.24
CA LYS A 198 -2.26 2.49 -18.39
C LYS A 198 -0.75 2.64 -18.64
N ASP A 199 0.03 2.83 -17.57
CA ASP A 199 1.49 2.89 -17.63
C ASP A 199 2.10 1.51 -17.31
N TYR A 200 2.08 0.63 -18.31
CA TYR A 200 2.49 -0.77 -18.17
C TYR A 200 4.00 -0.91 -17.90
N ILE A 201 4.83 -0.11 -18.59
CA ILE A 201 6.29 -0.13 -18.43
C ILE A 201 6.68 0.19 -16.98
N ARG A 202 6.10 1.23 -16.38
CA ARG A 202 6.38 1.55 -14.97
C ARG A 202 5.87 0.47 -14.03
N THR A 203 4.71 -0.11 -14.31
CA THR A 203 4.17 -1.19 -13.48
C THR A 203 5.10 -2.41 -13.50
N GLN A 204 5.71 -2.76 -14.63
CA GLN A 204 6.74 -3.81 -14.71
C GLN A 204 8.01 -3.48 -13.92
N ILE A 205 8.42 -2.20 -13.92
CA ILE A 205 9.58 -1.78 -13.12
C ILE A 205 9.26 -1.90 -11.63
N ILE A 206 8.03 -1.54 -11.23
CA ILE A 206 7.58 -1.61 -9.84
C ILE A 206 7.40 -3.07 -9.39
N SER A 207 6.93 -3.97 -10.24
CA SER A 207 6.75 -5.38 -9.85
C SER A 207 8.07 -6.06 -9.48
N LYS A 208 9.18 -5.72 -10.16
CA LYS A 208 10.53 -6.22 -9.85
C LYS A 208 11.04 -5.80 -8.47
N LYS A 209 10.42 -4.80 -7.83
CA LYS A 209 10.76 -4.30 -6.50
C LYS A 209 10.29 -5.23 -5.39
N ILE A 210 9.26 -6.03 -5.66
CA ILE A 210 8.71 -6.97 -4.69
C ILE A 210 9.46 -8.29 -4.78
N ASN A 211 9.99 -8.76 -3.66
CA ASN A 211 10.61 -10.08 -3.59
C ASN A 211 9.52 -11.16 -3.45
N THR A 212 9.48 -12.11 -4.38
CA THR A 212 8.48 -13.20 -4.39
C THR A 212 8.57 -14.10 -3.16
N LYS A 213 9.74 -14.19 -2.50
CA LYS A 213 9.91 -14.94 -1.24
C LYS A 213 9.08 -14.39 -0.08
N PHE A 214 8.70 -13.10 -0.13
CA PHE A 214 7.84 -12.49 0.90
C PHE A 214 6.42 -13.09 0.91
N PHE A 215 6.00 -13.70 -0.20
CA PHE A 215 4.67 -14.29 -0.34
C PHE A 215 4.61 -15.78 0.08
N GLU A 216 5.69 -16.33 0.63
CA GLU A 216 5.71 -17.68 1.20
C GLU A 216 5.09 -17.71 2.61
N ASP A 217 5.04 -16.57 3.29
CA ASP A 217 4.44 -16.44 4.63
C ASP A 217 2.90 -16.49 4.57
N GLU A 218 2.26 -17.37 5.37
CA GLU A 218 0.79 -17.52 5.37
C GLU A 218 0.05 -16.21 5.70
N SER A 219 0.64 -15.37 6.56
CA SER A 219 0.07 -14.08 6.96
C SER A 219 -0.07 -13.08 5.80
N THR A 220 0.63 -13.28 4.67
CA THR A 220 0.65 -12.37 3.52
C THR A 220 -0.19 -12.88 2.34
N SER A 221 -0.99 -13.93 2.54
CA SER A 221 -1.85 -14.54 1.51
C SER A 221 -2.75 -13.50 0.79
N ASP A 222 -3.33 -12.54 1.52
CA ASP A 222 -4.15 -11.48 0.94
C ASP A 222 -3.36 -10.59 -0.05
N LEU A 223 -2.14 -10.23 0.34
CA LEU A 223 -1.26 -9.38 -0.48
C LEU A 223 -0.76 -10.15 -1.71
N LYS A 224 -0.49 -11.45 -1.56
CA LYS A 224 -0.13 -12.34 -2.66
C LYS A 224 -1.24 -12.39 -3.72
N LEU A 225 -2.50 -12.55 -3.30
CA LEU A 225 -3.65 -12.57 -4.22
C LEU A 225 -3.83 -11.22 -4.93
N LYS A 226 -3.69 -10.09 -4.21
CA LYS A 226 -3.72 -8.76 -4.84
C LYS A 226 -2.58 -8.59 -5.86
N TYR A 227 -1.36 -8.98 -5.50
CA TYR A 227 -0.19 -8.89 -6.37
C TYR A 227 -0.40 -9.66 -7.69
N TYR A 228 -0.77 -10.94 -7.62
CA TYR A 228 -0.94 -11.74 -8.82
C TYR A 228 -2.10 -11.26 -9.69
N LYS A 229 -3.20 -10.75 -9.12
CA LYS A 229 -4.28 -10.14 -9.91
C LYS A 229 -3.79 -8.96 -10.76
N LEU A 230 -2.99 -8.07 -10.18
CA LEU A 230 -2.41 -6.92 -10.90
C LEU A 230 -1.38 -7.37 -11.94
N MET A 231 -0.58 -8.39 -11.63
CA MET A 231 0.39 -8.96 -12.58
C MET A 231 -0.30 -9.62 -13.79
N ILE A 232 -1.38 -10.36 -13.54
CA ILE A 232 -2.18 -10.97 -14.60
C ILE A 232 -2.75 -9.91 -15.53
N GLU A 233 -3.30 -8.82 -15.00
CA GLU A 233 -3.84 -7.72 -15.81
C GLU A 233 -2.75 -7.08 -16.69
N LEU A 234 -1.53 -6.92 -16.15
CA LEU A 234 -0.38 -6.42 -16.88
C LEU A 234 0.02 -7.35 -18.03
N ASP A 235 0.26 -8.63 -17.71
CA ASP A 235 0.76 -9.60 -18.68
C ASP A 235 -0.29 -9.91 -19.76
N GLN A 236 -1.58 -9.84 -19.43
CA GLN A 236 -2.68 -9.95 -20.37
C GLN A 236 -2.68 -8.83 -21.41
N HIS A 237 -2.29 -7.61 -21.03
CA HIS A 237 -2.18 -6.48 -21.96
C HIS A 237 -0.94 -6.61 -22.86
N GLU A 238 0.17 -7.13 -22.33
CA GLU A 238 1.39 -7.35 -23.12
C GLU A 238 1.32 -8.60 -24.02
N GLY A 239 0.34 -9.48 -23.81
CA GLY A 239 0.20 -10.74 -24.55
C GLY A 239 1.17 -11.82 -24.09
N LEU A 240 1.72 -11.71 -22.87
CA LEU A 240 2.63 -12.68 -22.28
C LEU A 240 1.85 -13.83 -21.62
N TYR A 241 1.33 -14.73 -22.45
CA TYR A 241 0.48 -15.84 -22.01
C TYR A 241 1.20 -16.84 -21.08
N LEU A 242 2.49 -17.11 -21.33
CA LEU A 242 3.29 -18.01 -20.50
C LEU A 242 3.50 -17.47 -19.08
N SER A 243 3.77 -16.18 -18.94
CA SER A 243 3.92 -15.49 -17.63
C SER A 243 2.59 -15.48 -16.88
N THR A 244 1.50 -15.17 -17.59
CA THR A 244 0.14 -15.22 -17.07
C THR A 244 -0.19 -16.61 -16.50
N CYS A 245 0.16 -17.68 -17.21
CA CYS A 245 0.01 -19.06 -16.75
C CYS A 245 0.79 -19.33 -15.45
N LYS A 246 2.06 -18.88 -15.36
CA LYS A 246 2.87 -19.02 -14.14
C LYS A 246 2.25 -18.27 -12.96
N HIS A 247 1.68 -17.08 -13.19
CA HIS A 247 1.00 -16.30 -12.16
C HIS A 247 -0.28 -16.99 -11.65
N TYR A 248 -1.13 -17.50 -12.54
CA TYR A 248 -2.30 -18.28 -12.14
C TYR A 248 -1.93 -19.57 -11.38
N ARG A 249 -0.84 -20.24 -11.76
CA ARG A 249 -0.32 -21.40 -11.01
C ARG A 249 0.15 -21.01 -9.61
N ALA A 250 0.81 -19.87 -9.45
CA ALA A 250 1.21 -19.36 -8.14
C ALA A 250 0.01 -18.98 -7.26
N VAL A 251 -1.10 -18.54 -7.88
CA VAL A 251 -2.39 -18.33 -7.20
C VAL A 251 -2.97 -19.65 -6.73
N LEU A 252 -2.98 -20.71 -7.56
CA LEU A 252 -3.43 -22.07 -7.17
C LEU A 252 -2.61 -22.67 -6.01
N ALA A 253 -1.33 -22.35 -5.92
CA ALA A 253 -0.47 -22.81 -4.82
C ALA A 253 -0.82 -22.16 -3.46
N THR A 254 -1.72 -21.18 -3.43
CA THR A 254 -2.11 -20.47 -2.19
C THR A 254 -3.17 -21.29 -1.43
N PRO A 255 -2.97 -21.62 -0.14
CA PRO A 255 -3.90 -22.45 0.63
C PRO A 255 -5.34 -21.93 0.62
N SER A 256 -5.53 -20.61 0.74
CA SER A 256 -6.86 -19.99 0.73
C SER A 256 -7.65 -20.22 -0.57
N VAL A 257 -6.96 -20.37 -1.71
CA VAL A 257 -7.58 -20.65 -3.02
C VAL A 257 -7.77 -22.16 -3.21
N GLN A 258 -6.95 -22.98 -2.55
CA GLN A 258 -7.15 -24.42 -2.54
C GLN A 258 -8.42 -24.76 -1.75
N GLU A 259 -8.70 -24.14 -0.62
CA GLU A 259 -9.90 -24.46 0.18
C GLU A 259 -11.22 -24.18 -0.56
N ASP A 260 -11.28 -23.16 -1.42
CA ASP A 260 -12.47 -22.85 -2.22
C ASP A 260 -12.46 -23.60 -3.58
N ALA A 261 -13.24 -24.67 -3.67
CA ALA A 261 -13.37 -25.48 -4.88
C ALA A 261 -13.79 -24.67 -6.12
N ALA A 262 -14.66 -23.66 -5.96
CA ALA A 262 -15.14 -22.87 -7.10
C ALA A 262 -14.04 -21.96 -7.66
N GLN A 263 -13.26 -21.32 -6.80
CA GLN A 263 -12.11 -20.51 -7.22
C GLN A 263 -11.00 -21.38 -7.81
N ARG A 264 -10.76 -22.55 -7.21
CA ARG A 264 -9.78 -23.51 -7.71
C ARG A 264 -10.08 -23.92 -9.15
N HIS A 265 -11.34 -24.23 -9.47
CA HIS A 265 -11.75 -24.62 -10.82
C HIS A 265 -11.57 -23.48 -11.83
N VAL A 266 -11.98 -22.26 -11.47
CA VAL A 266 -11.82 -21.07 -12.35
C VAL A 266 -10.36 -20.77 -12.63
N VAL A 267 -9.51 -20.79 -11.60
CA VAL A 267 -8.08 -20.50 -11.77
C VAL A 267 -7.41 -21.60 -12.58
N MET A 268 -7.76 -22.88 -12.37
CA MET A 268 -7.21 -23.98 -13.16
C MET A 268 -7.57 -23.86 -14.64
N GLN A 269 -8.81 -23.49 -14.95
CA GLN A 269 -9.21 -23.26 -16.34
C GLN A 269 -8.40 -22.15 -16.99
N ASN A 270 -8.20 -21.04 -16.29
CA ASN A 270 -7.35 -19.96 -16.78
C ASN A 270 -5.93 -20.46 -17.07
N VAL A 271 -5.34 -21.30 -16.21
CA VAL A 271 -4.03 -21.92 -16.45
C VAL A 271 -4.04 -22.69 -17.77
N VAL A 272 -5.01 -23.58 -17.97
CA VAL A 272 -5.11 -24.40 -19.18
C VAL A 272 -5.25 -23.54 -20.44
N LEU A 273 -6.13 -22.55 -20.41
CA LEU A 273 -6.40 -21.69 -21.56
C LEU A 273 -5.19 -20.84 -21.94
N TYR A 274 -4.52 -20.22 -20.96
CA TYR A 274 -3.31 -19.44 -21.24
C TYR A 274 -2.12 -20.30 -21.67
N LEU A 275 -2.07 -21.57 -21.26
CA LEU A 275 -1.03 -22.48 -21.68
C LEU A 275 -1.19 -22.93 -23.15
N VAL A 276 -2.43 -23.10 -23.60
CA VAL A 276 -2.75 -23.41 -25.01
C VAL A 276 -2.55 -22.20 -25.92
N LEU A 277 -2.85 -20.99 -25.43
CA LEU A 277 -2.63 -19.74 -26.17
C LEU A 277 -1.15 -19.33 -26.26
N ALA A 278 -0.30 -19.86 -25.38
CA ALA A 278 1.12 -19.55 -25.40
C ALA A 278 1.80 -20.15 -26.65
N PRO A 279 2.76 -19.44 -27.26
CA PRO A 279 3.55 -20.00 -28.37
C PRO A 279 4.30 -21.25 -27.91
N TYR A 280 4.51 -22.18 -28.84
CA TYR A 280 5.24 -23.41 -28.54
C TYR A 280 6.69 -23.09 -28.16
N ASP A 281 7.05 -23.48 -26.94
CA ASP A 281 8.39 -23.32 -26.37
C ASP A 281 8.69 -24.52 -25.46
N ASN A 282 9.96 -24.76 -25.17
CA ASN A 282 10.40 -25.83 -24.28
C ASN A 282 9.78 -25.66 -22.87
N GLU A 283 9.66 -24.41 -22.39
CA GLU A 283 9.01 -24.10 -21.12
C GLU A 283 7.50 -24.42 -21.16
N GLN A 284 6.83 -24.14 -22.28
CA GLN A 284 5.41 -24.42 -22.47
C GLN A 284 5.15 -25.93 -22.45
N SER A 285 6.00 -26.72 -23.13
CA SER A 285 5.90 -28.18 -23.16
C SER A 285 6.10 -28.80 -21.78
N ASP A 286 7.13 -28.38 -21.04
CA ASP A 286 7.39 -28.84 -19.68
C ASP A 286 6.25 -28.48 -18.72
N LEU A 287 5.71 -27.25 -18.80
CA LEU A 287 4.54 -26.85 -18.03
C LEU A 287 3.30 -27.68 -18.37
N THR A 288 3.10 -28.01 -19.65
CA THR A 288 1.97 -28.83 -20.12
C THR A 288 1.99 -30.22 -19.52
N HIS A 289 3.15 -30.88 -19.49
CA HIS A 289 3.28 -32.18 -18.86
C HIS A 289 3.05 -32.12 -17.34
N ARG A 290 3.57 -31.10 -16.65
CA ARG A 290 3.36 -30.92 -15.20
C ARG A 290 1.90 -30.66 -14.84
N VAL A 291 1.18 -29.90 -15.66
CA VAL A 291 -0.25 -29.61 -15.44
C VAL A 291 -1.09 -30.88 -15.68
N LEU A 292 -0.70 -31.73 -16.63
CA LEU A 292 -1.39 -33.00 -16.90
C LEU A 292 -1.21 -34.04 -15.77
N GLU A 293 -0.08 -34.00 -15.07
CA GLU A 293 0.20 -34.86 -13.91
C GLU A 293 -0.56 -34.42 -12.63
N ASP A 294 -1.09 -33.20 -12.61
CA ASP A 294 -1.76 -32.65 -11.43
C ASP A 294 -3.17 -33.25 -11.26
N LYS A 295 -3.48 -33.78 -10.07
CA LYS A 295 -4.77 -34.42 -9.76
C LYS A 295 -5.95 -33.47 -9.91
N LEU A 296 -5.70 -32.17 -9.78
CA LEU A 296 -6.71 -31.12 -9.91
C LEU A 296 -7.31 -31.04 -11.32
N ILE A 297 -6.59 -31.50 -12.35
CA ILE A 297 -7.10 -31.50 -13.72
C ILE A 297 -8.08 -32.66 -13.97
N ASP A 298 -8.03 -33.70 -13.14
CA ASP A 298 -8.97 -34.83 -13.21
C ASP A 298 -10.39 -34.41 -12.82
N GLU A 299 -10.53 -33.36 -12.00
CA GLU A 299 -11.82 -32.79 -11.62
C GLU A 299 -12.53 -32.09 -12.80
N ILE A 300 -11.79 -31.72 -13.85
CA ILE A 300 -12.31 -31.00 -15.02
C ILE A 300 -11.95 -31.73 -16.33
N PRO A 301 -12.66 -32.83 -16.66
CA PRO A 301 -12.29 -33.70 -17.78
C PRO A 301 -12.28 -33.00 -19.15
N SER A 302 -13.18 -32.05 -19.41
CA SER A 302 -13.23 -31.32 -20.70
C SER A 302 -11.93 -30.56 -21.01
N TYR A 303 -11.33 -29.92 -20.00
CA TYR A 303 -10.08 -29.16 -20.17
C TYR A 303 -8.85 -30.08 -20.22
N LYS A 304 -8.92 -31.25 -19.57
CA LYS A 304 -7.89 -32.29 -19.69
C LYS A 304 -7.86 -32.88 -21.10
N GLU A 305 -9.01 -33.12 -21.70
CA GLU A 305 -9.11 -33.57 -23.09
C GLU A 305 -8.57 -32.51 -24.06
N LEU A 306 -8.91 -31.24 -23.84
CA LEU A 306 -8.36 -30.13 -24.61
C LEU A 306 -6.82 -30.14 -24.58
N LEU A 307 -6.19 -30.23 -23.40
CA LEU A 307 -4.72 -30.29 -23.30
C LEU A 307 -4.13 -31.52 -24.00
N ARG A 308 -4.78 -32.69 -23.89
CA ARG A 308 -4.32 -33.91 -24.57
C ARG A 308 -4.32 -33.76 -26.09
N LEU A 309 -5.31 -33.08 -26.64
CA LEU A 309 -5.37 -32.80 -28.08
C LEU A 309 -4.14 -31.98 -28.54
N PHE A 310 -3.69 -31.01 -27.73
CA PHE A 310 -2.50 -30.18 -28.04
C PHE A 310 -1.16 -30.88 -27.77
N ILE A 311 -1.13 -31.95 -26.96
CA ILE A 311 0.08 -32.76 -26.73
C ILE A 311 0.30 -33.77 -27.87
N ASN A 312 -0.79 -34.33 -28.39
CA ASN A 312 -0.69 -35.32 -29.46
C ASN A 312 -0.20 -34.65 -30.75
N PRO A 313 0.77 -35.23 -31.48
CA PRO A 313 1.28 -34.69 -32.74
C PRO A 313 0.29 -34.86 -33.92
N GLU A 314 -1.01 -34.94 -33.64
CA GLU A 314 -2.07 -35.14 -34.63
C GLU A 314 -2.64 -33.79 -35.10
N LEU A 315 -2.97 -33.71 -36.40
CA LEU A 315 -3.51 -32.48 -36.97
C LEU A 315 -4.95 -32.24 -36.50
N ILE A 316 -5.18 -31.16 -35.76
CA ILE A 316 -6.51 -30.75 -35.31
C ILE A 316 -7.21 -29.95 -36.42
N LYS A 317 -8.43 -30.36 -36.79
CA LYS A 317 -9.30 -29.56 -37.66
C LYS A 317 -9.95 -28.44 -36.84
N TRP A 318 -9.66 -27.19 -37.19
CA TRP A 318 -10.18 -26.00 -36.50
C TRP A 318 -11.72 -25.98 -36.42
N SER A 319 -12.42 -26.38 -37.49
CA SER A 319 -13.89 -26.43 -37.49
C SER A 319 -14.47 -27.43 -36.48
N GLY A 320 -13.84 -28.59 -36.31
CA GLY A 320 -14.26 -29.59 -35.33
C GLY A 320 -13.97 -29.17 -33.88
N LEU A 321 -12.88 -28.42 -33.67
CA LEU A 321 -12.56 -27.85 -32.36
C LEU A 321 -13.57 -26.76 -31.97
N CYS A 322 -13.91 -25.86 -32.90
CA CYS A 322 -14.90 -24.81 -32.65
C CYS A 322 -16.28 -25.40 -32.36
N GLU A 323 -16.77 -26.39 -33.11
CA GLU A 323 -18.10 -26.97 -32.88
C GLU A 323 -18.27 -27.58 -31.48
N VAL A 324 -17.21 -28.19 -30.93
CA VAL A 324 -17.23 -28.86 -29.63
C VAL A 324 -16.95 -27.88 -28.49
N TYR A 325 -15.87 -27.10 -28.60
CA TYR A 325 -15.37 -26.29 -27.48
C TYR A 325 -15.84 -24.83 -27.50
N GLU A 326 -16.39 -24.29 -28.60
CA GLU A 326 -16.84 -22.89 -28.65
C GLU A 326 -17.98 -22.61 -27.67
N ARG A 327 -18.91 -23.55 -27.47
CA ARG A 327 -19.97 -23.39 -26.46
C ARG A 327 -19.42 -23.48 -25.05
N GLU A 328 -18.53 -24.42 -24.78
CA GLU A 328 -17.94 -24.61 -23.44
C GLU A 328 -17.02 -23.43 -23.05
N LEU A 329 -16.25 -22.90 -24.00
CA LEU A 329 -15.27 -21.84 -23.78
C LEU A 329 -15.85 -20.42 -23.79
N LYS A 330 -16.91 -20.15 -24.58
CA LYS A 330 -17.52 -18.81 -24.66
C LYS A 330 -18.70 -18.60 -23.71
N GLN A 331 -19.45 -19.65 -23.38
CA GLN A 331 -20.66 -19.54 -22.54
C GLN A 331 -20.43 -20.04 -21.11
N GLY A 332 -19.32 -20.77 -20.86
CA GLY A 332 -19.12 -21.52 -19.62
C GLY A 332 -20.08 -22.71 -19.54
N SER A 333 -19.70 -23.73 -18.77
CA SER A 333 -20.57 -24.87 -18.45
C SER A 333 -21.29 -24.66 -17.11
N ALA A 334 -22.38 -25.39 -16.86
CA ALA A 334 -23.27 -25.23 -15.70
C ALA A 334 -22.61 -25.39 -14.30
N THR A 335 -21.36 -25.84 -14.24
CA THR A 335 -20.55 -25.95 -13.01
C THR A 335 -19.45 -24.88 -12.90
N VAL A 336 -19.32 -24.01 -13.90
CA VAL A 336 -18.12 -23.21 -14.15
C VAL A 336 -18.52 -21.80 -14.60
N LYS A 337 -18.07 -20.77 -13.88
CA LYS A 337 -18.26 -19.38 -14.30
C LYS A 337 -17.46 -19.11 -15.58
N PRO A 338 -18.00 -18.32 -16.54
CA PRO A 338 -17.27 -17.94 -17.74
C PRO A 338 -15.97 -17.26 -17.35
N THR A 339 -14.86 -17.74 -17.92
CA THR A 339 -13.55 -17.13 -17.73
C THR A 339 -13.43 -15.92 -18.67
N ASP A 340 -12.95 -14.79 -18.15
CA ASP A 340 -12.75 -13.51 -18.88
C ASP A 340 -11.72 -13.59 -20.03
N VAL A 341 -11.29 -14.80 -20.39
CA VAL A 341 -10.26 -15.07 -21.38
C VAL A 341 -10.82 -14.98 -22.81
N PHE A 342 -12.07 -15.41 -23.02
CA PHE A 342 -12.75 -15.48 -24.33
C PHE A 342 -14.06 -14.70 -24.41
N THR A 343 -14.26 -13.70 -23.53
CA THR A 343 -15.42 -12.81 -23.58
C THR A 343 -15.46 -12.05 -24.92
N ASN A 344 -16.65 -11.57 -25.35
CA ASN A 344 -16.87 -10.81 -26.60
C ASN A 344 -16.13 -9.44 -26.69
N SER A 345 -15.10 -9.21 -25.86
CA SER A 345 -14.21 -8.06 -25.93
C SER A 345 -13.24 -8.20 -27.13
N GLU A 346 -12.72 -7.08 -27.65
CA GLU A 346 -11.77 -7.06 -28.77
C GLU A 346 -10.53 -7.94 -28.50
N ASP A 347 -10.10 -8.05 -27.24
CA ASP A 347 -8.98 -8.89 -26.83
C ASP A 347 -9.34 -10.38 -26.76
N GLY A 348 -10.59 -10.72 -26.42
CA GLY A 348 -11.08 -12.10 -26.46
C GLY A 348 -11.26 -12.58 -27.91
N GLN A 349 -11.68 -11.70 -28.82
CA GLN A 349 -11.74 -11.99 -30.25
C GLN A 349 -10.35 -12.10 -30.90
N LYS A 350 -9.34 -11.35 -30.43
CA LYS A 350 -7.94 -11.53 -30.83
C LYS A 350 -7.31 -12.81 -30.26
N ARG A 351 -7.73 -13.25 -29.08
CA ARG A 351 -7.28 -14.52 -28.48
C ARG A 351 -7.94 -15.74 -29.12
N TRP A 352 -9.12 -15.57 -29.71
CA TRP A 352 -9.85 -16.62 -30.42
C TRP A 352 -9.47 -16.75 -31.91
N LYS A 353 -8.99 -15.66 -32.52
CA LYS A 353 -8.43 -15.66 -33.88
C LYS A 353 -6.97 -16.12 -33.85
#